data_AF-A0A4P7BI55-F1
#
_entry.id   AF-A0A4P7BI55-F1
#
_cell.length_a   1.000
_cell.length_b   1.000
_cell.length_c   1.000
_cell.angle_alpha   90.00
_cell.angle_beta   90.00
_cell.angle_gamma   90.00
#
_symmetry.space_group_name_H-M   'P 1'
#
loop_
_entity.id
_entity.type
_entity.pdbx_description
1 polymer ?
#
loop_
_entity_poly.entity_id
_entity_poly.type
_entity_poly.pdbx_seq_one_letter_code
_entity_poly.pdbx_strand_id
1 'polypeptide(L)'
;MTEDIWVKGYVYSVDVAEEPLGKYRGQILIKSHRYSGRTFEPPVVIETPACFKREHAAEIEARALARELIDSGNLEDRLRTAPAEAVPPQTAH
;
A
#
# COMPACT_ATOMS: atom_id res chain seq x y z
N MET A 1 6.36 -4.70 -13.19
CA MET A 1 7.17 -4.51 -11.96
C MET A 1 6.91 -3.11 -11.50
N THR A 2 6.26 -2.94 -10.35
CA THR A 2 6.01 -1.63 -9.75
C THR A 2 7.28 -1.11 -9.10
N GLU A 3 7.62 0.15 -9.37
CA GLU A 3 8.87 0.78 -8.96
C GLU A 3 8.94 0.93 -7.43
N ASP A 4 10.10 0.60 -6.85
CA ASP A 4 10.36 0.82 -5.43
C ASP A 4 10.74 2.27 -5.14
N ILE A 5 9.97 2.89 -4.25
CA ILE A 5 10.12 4.27 -3.83
C ILE A 5 10.63 4.29 -2.39
N TRP A 6 11.61 5.15 -2.12
CA TRP A 6 12.21 5.29 -0.79
C TRP A 6 11.99 6.69 -0.22
N VAL A 7 11.33 6.78 0.92
CA VAL A 7 11.04 8.05 1.62
C VAL A 7 11.15 7.85 3.13
N LYS A 8 11.95 8.69 3.81
CA LYS A 8 12.12 8.69 5.28
C LYS A 8 12.36 7.29 5.87
N GLY A 9 13.12 6.44 5.17
CA GLY A 9 13.42 5.07 5.63
C GLY A 9 12.45 4.00 5.14
N TYR A 10 11.22 4.35 4.75
CA TYR A 10 10.25 3.40 4.21
C TYR A 10 10.55 3.09 2.75
N VAL A 11 10.46 1.80 2.41
CA VAL A 11 10.46 1.28 1.04
C VAL A 11 9.05 0.82 0.73
N TYR A 12 8.47 1.39 -0.32
CA TYR A 12 7.13 1.04 -0.77
C TYR A 12 7.04 1.07 -2.28
N SER A 13 6.03 0.39 -2.83
CA SER A 13 5.64 0.53 -4.23
C SER A 13 4.18 0.92 -4.32
N VAL A 14 3.78 1.52 -5.44
CA VAL A 14 2.38 1.84 -5.73
C VAL A 14 1.88 0.89 -6.81
N ASP A 15 0.69 0.34 -6.59
CA ASP A 15 -0.02 -0.51 -7.55
C ASP A 15 -1.46 0.01 -7.70
N VAL A 16 -2.22 -0.55 -8.64
CA VAL A 16 -3.60 -0.15 -8.89
C VAL A 16 -4.44 -1.41 -9.11
N ALA A 17 -5.44 -1.60 -8.25
CA ALA A 17 -6.41 -2.67 -8.39
C ALA A 17 -7.61 -2.20 -9.22
N GLU A 18 -8.08 -3.05 -10.12
CA GLU A 18 -9.35 -2.87 -10.81
C GLU A 18 -10.49 -3.28 -9.88
N GLU A 19 -11.41 -2.35 -9.63
CA GLU A 19 -12.61 -2.51 -8.83
C GLU A 19 -13.82 -2.78 -9.74
N PRO A 20 -14.92 -3.34 -9.19
CA PRO A 20 -16.16 -3.55 -9.93
C PRO A 20 -16.64 -2.26 -10.61
N LEU A 21 -17.28 -2.40 -11.77
CA LEU A 21 -17.80 -1.30 -12.60
C LEU A 21 -16.70 -0.48 -13.31
N GLY A 22 -15.52 -1.06 -13.55
CA GLY A 22 -14.45 -0.43 -14.33
C GLY A 22 -13.86 0.80 -13.64
N LYS A 23 -13.74 0.72 -12.31
CA LYS A 23 -13.05 1.72 -11.49
C LYS A 23 -11.69 1.18 -11.08
N TYR A 24 -10.82 2.08 -10.67
CA TYR A 24 -9.47 1.78 -10.24
C TYR A 24 -9.26 2.33 -8.84
N ARG A 25 -8.65 1.53 -7.96
CA ARG A 25 -8.28 1.92 -6.61
C ARG A 25 -6.77 1.80 -6.45
N GLY A 26 -6.15 2.87 -5.99
CA GLY A 26 -4.71 2.90 -5.78
C GLY A 26 -4.34 2.14 -4.52
N GLN A 27 -3.25 1.39 -4.58
CA GLN A 27 -2.73 0.58 -3.50
C GLN A 27 -1.28 0.97 -3.20
N ILE A 28 -0.95 1.06 -1.92
CA ILE A 28 0.40 1.34 -1.43
C ILE A 28 0.90 0.06 -0.76
N LEU A 29 1.96 -0.54 -1.29
CA LEU A 29 2.57 -1.76 -0.77
C LEU A 29 3.82 -1.40 0.03
N ILE A 30 3.71 -1.38 1.36
CA ILE A 30 4.83 -1.11 2.25
C ILE A 30 5.65 -2.39 2.44
N LYS A 31 6.91 -2.37 2.01
CA LYS A 31 7.79 -3.55 1.99
C LYS A 31 8.75 -3.59 3.17
N SER A 32 9.32 -2.46 3.54
CA SER A 32 10.26 -2.40 4.67
C SER A 32 10.43 -0.99 5.23
N HIS A 33 11.00 -0.89 6.43
CA HIS A 33 11.51 0.34 6.99
C HIS A 33 13.00 0.14 7.36
N ARG A 34 13.88 0.74 6.55
CA ARG A 34 15.34 0.54 6.61
C ARG A 34 15.95 1.00 7.92
N TYR A 35 15.49 2.10 8.49
CA TYR A 35 16.08 2.64 9.72
C TYR A 35 15.77 1.79 10.95
N SER A 36 14.62 1.13 10.98
CA SER A 36 14.27 0.18 12.05
C SER A 36 14.64 -1.27 11.74
N GLY A 37 15.16 -1.55 10.53
CA GLY A 37 15.42 -2.91 10.06
C GLY A 37 14.17 -3.80 9.94
N ARG A 38 12.97 -3.21 9.83
CA ARG A 38 11.72 -3.97 9.74
C ARG A 38 11.44 -4.33 8.29
N THR A 39 11.11 -5.59 8.04
CA THR A 39 10.62 -6.07 6.74
C THR A 39 9.19 -6.57 6.92
N PHE A 40 8.33 -6.25 5.96
CA PHE A 40 6.92 -6.63 5.94
C PHE A 40 6.72 -7.67 4.84
N GLU A 41 6.57 -8.93 5.23
CA GLU A 41 6.31 -10.05 4.33
C GLU A 41 5.09 -10.85 4.84
N PRO A 42 3.96 -10.85 4.10
CA PRO A 42 3.73 -10.11 2.85
C PRO A 42 3.74 -8.57 3.06
N PRO A 43 3.97 -7.78 1.99
CA PRO A 43 3.91 -6.32 2.08
C PRO A 43 2.58 -5.84 2.67
N VAL A 44 2.62 -4.82 3.53
CA VAL A 44 1.39 -4.23 4.07
C VAL A 44 0.73 -3.40 2.98
N VAL A 45 -0.50 -3.75 2.62
CA VAL A 45 -1.28 -3.04 1.61
C VAL A 45 -2.15 -1.99 2.27
N ILE A 46 -2.02 -0.74 1.82
CA ILE A 46 -2.89 0.36 2.22
C ILE A 46 -3.60 0.87 0.97
N GLU A 47 -4.92 0.75 0.97
CA GLU A 47 -5.74 1.21 -0.14
C GLU A 47 -6.08 2.69 0.01
N THR A 48 -6.13 3.39 -1.12
CA THR A 48 -6.68 4.74 -1.20
C THR A 48 -8.19 4.74 -0.87
N PRO A 49 -8.69 5.78 -0.18
CA PRO A 49 -10.11 5.83 0.19
C PRO A 49 -11.03 5.99 -1.02
N ALA A 50 -10.55 6.65 -2.09
CA ALA A 50 -11.31 6.93 -3.30
C ALA A 50 -11.02 5.95 -4.43
N CYS A 51 -12.02 5.70 -5.28
CA CYS A 51 -11.86 5.00 -6.55
C CYS A 51 -12.03 5.96 -7.72
N PHE A 52 -11.27 5.74 -8.79
CA PHE A 52 -11.22 6.62 -9.96
C PHE A 52 -11.64 5.88 -11.23
N LYS A 53 -12.12 6.60 -12.25
CA LYS A 53 -12.42 6.03 -13.57
C LYS A 53 -11.16 5.78 -14.43
N ARG A 54 -9.99 6.23 -13.97
CA ARG A 54 -8.72 6.11 -14.68
C ARG A 54 -7.67 5.54 -13.75
N GLU A 55 -6.92 4.54 -14.23
CA GLU A 55 -5.84 3.89 -13.50
C GLU A 55 -4.79 4.91 -13.02
N HIS A 56 -4.33 5.79 -13.92
CA HIS A 56 -3.33 6.81 -13.58
C HIS A 56 -3.80 7.81 -12.51
N ALA A 57 -5.11 8.08 -12.41
CA ALA A 57 -5.62 8.94 -11.34
C ALA A 57 -5.56 8.23 -9.98
N ALA A 58 -5.84 6.93 -9.95
CA ALA A 58 -5.68 6.11 -8.76
C ALA A 58 -4.21 5.96 -8.32
N GLU A 59 -3.29 5.86 -9.29
CA GLU A 59 -1.85 5.85 -9.03
C GLU A 59 -1.37 7.17 -8.40
N ILE A 60 -1.76 8.32 -8.95
CA ILE A 60 -1.38 9.64 -8.41
C ILE A 60 -1.88 9.78 -6.98
N GLU A 61 -3.13 9.40 -6.71
CA GLU A 61 -3.71 9.45 -5.37
C GLU A 61 -2.94 8.56 -4.39
N ALA A 62 -2.60 7.33 -4.78
CA ALA A 62 -1.82 6.44 -3.93
C ALA A 62 -0.42 6.99 -3.63
N ARG A 63 0.23 7.61 -4.61
CA ARG A 63 1.53 8.28 -4.40
C ARG A 63 1.41 9.46 -3.44
N ALA A 64 0.36 10.28 -3.61
CA ALA A 64 0.10 11.43 -2.74
C ALA A 64 -0.19 10.98 -1.30
N LEU A 65 -1.08 10.00 -1.13
CA LEU A 65 -1.43 9.44 0.17
C LEU A 65 -0.23 8.79 0.86
N ALA A 66 0.59 8.02 0.13
CA ALA A 66 1.80 7.42 0.68
C ALA A 66 2.73 8.50 1.25
N ARG A 67 2.90 9.60 0.51
CA ARG A 67 3.74 10.71 0.95
C ARG A 67 3.17 11.38 2.19
N GLU A 68 1.87 11.66 2.20
CA GLU A 68 1.19 12.25 3.36
C GLU A 68 1.32 11.39 4.61
N LEU A 69 1.07 10.07 4.51
CA LEU A 69 1.16 9.13 5.63
C LEU A 69 2.58 9.05 6.21
N ILE A 70 3.59 9.05 5.35
CA ILE A 70 5.00 9.01 5.76
C ILE A 70 5.42 10.35 6.37
N ASP A 71 5.03 11.47 5.76
CA ASP A 71 5.45 12.79 6.22
C ASP A 71 4.78 13.22 7.53
N SER A 72 3.52 12.85 7.73
CA SER A 72 2.75 13.11 8.95
C SER A 72 3.06 12.15 10.10
N GLY A 73 3.73 11.02 9.83
CA GLY A 73 3.96 9.95 10.82
C GLY A 73 2.75 9.02 11.04
N ASN A 74 1.61 9.27 10.38
CA ASN A 74 0.41 8.44 10.48
C ASN A 74 0.60 7.03 9.90
N LEU A 75 1.64 6.80 9.08
CA LEU A 75 1.95 5.47 8.59
C LEU A 75 2.23 4.48 9.73
N GLU A 76 2.94 4.91 10.79
CA GLU A 76 3.24 4.02 11.92
C GLU A 76 1.99 3.58 12.68
N ASP A 77 0.98 4.45 12.78
CA ASP A 77 -0.29 4.14 13.41
C ASP A 77 -1.07 3.10 12.58
N ARG A 78 -1.09 3.28 11.25
CA ARG A 78 -1.71 2.32 10.33
C ARG A 78 -0.99 0.98 10.34
N LEU A 79 0.34 0.97 10.42
CA LEU A 79 1.14 -0.26 10.49
C LEU A 79 0.97 -1.01 11.81
N ARG A 80 0.62 -0.33 12.92
CA ARG A 80 0.26 -1.00 14.19
C ARG A 80 -1.15 -1.59 14.17
N THR A 81 -2.05 -0.95 13.43
CA THR A 81 -3.48 -1.31 13.36
C THR A 81 -3.77 -2.32 12.27
N ALA A 82 -2.92 -2.44 11.24
CA ALA A 82 -3.09 -3.43 10.18
C ALA A 82 -3.09 -4.86 10.79
N PRO A 83 -4.23 -5.58 10.76
CA PRO A 83 -4.22 -6.98 11.13
C PRO A 83 -3.35 -7.74 10.13
N ALA A 84 -2.62 -8.73 10.62
CA ALA A 84 -1.92 -9.73 9.81
C ALA A 84 -2.91 -10.66 9.06
N GLU A 85 -3.91 -10.10 8.39
CA GLU A 85 -4.89 -10.83 7.60
C GLU A 85 -4.49 -10.79 6.12
N ALA A 86 -3.59 -11.70 5.78
CA ALA A 86 -3.38 -12.14 4.41
C ALA A 86 -3.05 -13.65 4.38
N VAL A 87 -3.92 -14.48 4.96
CA VAL A 87 -4.09 -15.92 4.64
C VAL A 87 -5.44 -16.38 5.23
N PRO A 88 -6.26 -17.23 4.55
CA PRO A 88 -5.86 -18.26 3.57
C PRO A 88 -6.73 -18.30 2.28
N PRO A 89 -6.42 -19.20 1.33
CA PRO A 89 -7.43 -20.21 1.03
C PRO A 89 -6.91 -21.59 1.44
N GLN A 90 -7.57 -22.18 2.45
CA GLN A 90 -7.47 -23.61 2.71
C GLN A 90 -8.25 -24.34 1.60
N THR A 91 -7.55 -24.74 0.54
CA THR A 91 -7.98 -25.90 -0.26
C THR A 91 -7.39 -27.14 0.38
N ALA A 92 -8.12 -27.72 1.33
CA ALA A 92 -7.92 -29.10 1.73
C ALA A 92 -8.85 -29.99 0.89
N HIS A 93 -8.23 -31.04 0.37
CA HIS A 93 -8.67 -31.96 -0.67
C HIS A 93 -9.62 -33.05 -0.15
#